data_AF-A0A285CGG1-F1
#
_entry.id   AF-A0A285CGG1-F1
#
_cell.length_a   1.000
_cell.length_b   1.000
_cell.length_c   1.000
_cell.angle_alpha   90.00
_cell.angle_beta   90.00
_cell.angle_gamma   90.00
#
_symmetry.space_group_name_H-M   'P 1'
#
loop_
_entity.id
_entity.type
_entity.pdbx_description
1 polymer ?
#
loop_
_entity_poly.entity_id
_entity_poly.type
_entity_poly.pdbx_seq_one_letter_code
_entity_poly.pdbx_strand_id
1 'polypeptide(L)'
;MASLDAPGEPVTVHAPAGTVVARGTGQLRRFLGIPHAEPPTGARRFTEPYDASRHGPTAQQVPLFMTTTVPEPSVPGEDVLNLSVVAPAAPDGVAEALGPEPSGQLVTLMHSDLVGFVEGREPAWAMRAEVR
;
A
#
# COMPACT_ATOMS: atom_id res chain seq x y z
N MET A 1 15.61 -18.94 -10.05
CA MET A 1 14.61 -18.16 -9.31
C MET A 1 14.44 -16.85 -10.07
N ALA A 2 13.29 -16.59 -10.68
CA ALA A 2 13.08 -15.31 -11.38
C ALA A 2 13.12 -14.18 -10.33
N SER A 3 13.87 -13.10 -10.62
CA SER A 3 13.94 -11.95 -9.73
C SER A 3 12.53 -11.41 -9.47
N LEU A 4 12.19 -11.15 -8.22
CA LEU A 4 10.95 -10.45 -7.87
C LEU A 4 10.93 -9.02 -8.43
N ASP A 5 12.08 -8.49 -8.87
CA ASP A 5 12.21 -7.19 -9.53
C ASP A 5 12.21 -7.27 -11.06
N ALA A 6 12.01 -8.47 -11.65
CA ALA A 6 11.85 -8.60 -13.09
C ALA A 6 10.62 -7.77 -13.54
N PRO A 7 10.72 -7.01 -14.64
CA PRO A 7 9.64 -6.12 -15.06
C PRO A 7 8.39 -6.93 -15.41
N GLY A 8 7.38 -6.83 -14.54
CA GLY A 8 6.05 -7.39 -14.76
C GLY A 8 5.26 -6.63 -15.84
N GLU A 9 4.12 -7.18 -16.24
CA GLU A 9 3.20 -6.54 -17.18
C GLU A 9 2.61 -5.25 -16.57
N PRO A 10 2.55 -4.12 -17.30
CA PRO A 10 1.93 -2.90 -16.77
C PRO A 10 0.43 -3.09 -16.53
N VAL A 11 -0.06 -2.74 -15.34
CA VAL A 11 -1.48 -2.81 -14.96
C VAL A 11 -1.94 -1.43 -14.51
N THR A 12 -2.98 -0.87 -15.14
CA THR A 12 -3.52 0.44 -14.75
C THR A 12 -4.74 0.27 -13.84
N VAL A 13 -4.76 0.98 -12.71
CA VAL A 13 -5.88 0.97 -11.75
C VAL A 13 -6.30 2.40 -11.43
N HIS A 14 -7.61 2.63 -11.34
CA HIS A 14 -8.18 3.90 -10.91
C HIS A 14 -8.41 3.89 -9.41
N ALA A 15 -7.92 4.92 -8.71
CA ALA A 15 -8.18 5.17 -7.30
C ALA A 15 -8.80 6.56 -7.11
N PRO A 16 -9.49 6.83 -5.98
CA PRO A 16 -10.10 8.14 -5.72
C PRO A 16 -9.12 9.32 -5.79
N ALA A 17 -7.85 9.10 -5.45
CA ALA A 17 -6.79 10.10 -5.46
C ALA A 17 -6.05 10.23 -6.82
N GLY A 18 -6.38 9.41 -7.82
CA GLY A 18 -5.74 9.41 -9.12
C GLY A 18 -5.54 8.02 -9.71
N THR A 19 -5.05 7.99 -10.95
CA THR A 19 -4.73 6.75 -11.66
C THR A 19 -3.32 6.29 -11.31
N VAL A 20 -3.14 4.99 -11.08
CA VAL A 20 -1.86 4.37 -10.72
C VAL A 20 -1.51 3.28 -11.73
N VAL A 21 -0.25 3.26 -12.17
CA VAL A 21 0.31 2.21 -13.04
C VAL A 21 1.18 1.27 -12.20
N ALA A 22 0.85 -0.01 -12.21
CA ALA A 22 1.45 -1.07 -11.39
C ALA A 22 2.16 -2.12 -12.26
N ARG A 23 2.75 -3.14 -11.61
CA ARG A 23 3.32 -4.32 -12.28
C ARG A 23 2.58 -5.60 -11.89
N GLY A 24 2.17 -6.39 -12.87
CA GLY A 24 1.65 -7.75 -12.71
C GLY A 24 2.76 -8.79 -12.83
N THR A 25 2.87 -9.69 -11.86
CA THR A 25 3.81 -10.82 -11.87
C THR A 25 3.06 -12.08 -11.48
N GLY A 26 2.74 -12.93 -12.46
CA GLY A 26 1.93 -14.13 -12.23
C GLY A 26 0.58 -13.79 -11.61
N GLN A 27 0.32 -14.32 -10.41
CA GLN A 27 -0.94 -14.14 -9.68
C GLN A 27 -0.92 -12.92 -8.75
N LEU A 28 0.05 -12.02 -8.87
CA LEU A 28 0.19 -10.84 -8.02
C LEU A 28 0.22 -9.56 -8.84
N ARG A 29 -0.35 -8.50 -8.27
CA ARG A 29 -0.20 -7.11 -8.68
C ARG A 29 0.60 -6.39 -7.59
N ARG A 30 1.60 -5.63 -8.01
CA ARG A 30 2.48 -4.87 -7.13
C ARG A 30 2.43 -3.41 -7.51
N PHE A 31 2.07 -2.59 -6.54
CA PHE A 31 2.09 -1.14 -6.61
C PHE A 31 3.14 -0.67 -5.62
N LEU A 32 4.20 -0.03 -6.11
CA LEU A 32 5.35 0.33 -5.32
C LEU A 32 5.47 1.86 -5.29
N GLY A 33 5.79 2.42 -4.12
CA GLY A 33 6.08 3.84 -3.99
C GLY A 33 4.88 4.78 -4.10
N ILE A 34 3.63 4.31 -3.93
CA ILE A 34 2.46 5.18 -4.01
C ILE A 34 2.52 6.26 -2.92
N PRO A 35 2.44 7.56 -3.26
CA PRO A 35 2.33 8.62 -2.27
C PRO A 35 0.99 8.52 -1.54
N HIS A 36 1.03 8.44 -0.22
CA HIS A 36 -0.19 8.39 0.61
C HIS A 36 -0.48 9.72 1.32
N ALA A 37 0.53 10.59 1.39
CA ALA A 37 0.43 11.96 1.83
C ALA A 37 1.08 12.86 0.79
N GLU A 38 0.85 14.16 0.88
CA GLU A 38 1.73 15.08 0.17
C GLU A 38 3.14 14.87 0.74
N PRO A 39 4.15 14.64 -0.11
CA PRO A 39 5.52 14.90 0.31
C PRO A 39 5.53 16.36 0.78
N PRO A 40 6.12 16.72 1.93
CA PRO A 40 5.96 18.06 2.50
C PRO A 40 6.68 19.17 1.71
N THR A 41 6.77 19.08 0.38
CA THR A 41 7.51 19.99 -0.50
C THR A 41 6.93 20.01 -1.92
N GLY A 42 6.81 21.23 -2.50
CA GLY A 42 6.74 21.45 -3.95
C GLY A 42 5.35 21.75 -4.52
N ALA A 43 5.34 22.35 -5.73
CA ALA A 43 4.14 22.93 -6.36
C ALA A 43 3.34 21.98 -7.27
N ARG A 44 3.60 20.66 -7.23
CA ARG A 44 3.05 19.68 -8.19
C ARG A 44 2.31 18.51 -7.53
N ARG A 45 1.55 18.82 -6.48
CA ARG A 45 0.62 17.88 -5.85
C ARG A 45 -0.56 17.62 -6.80
N PHE A 46 -0.49 16.50 -7.50
CA PHE A 46 -1.56 15.86 -8.30
C PHE A 46 -1.87 16.45 -9.69
N THR A 47 -1.25 15.89 -10.73
CA THR A 47 -1.87 15.64 -12.06
C THR A 47 -0.94 14.75 -12.89
N GLU A 48 -1.53 13.88 -13.73
CA GLU A 48 -0.94 12.73 -14.45
C GLU A 48 -0.93 11.40 -13.65
N PRO A 49 -1.14 10.24 -14.32
CA PRO A 49 -1.08 8.93 -13.67
C PRO A 49 0.26 8.70 -12.96
N TYR A 50 0.22 8.18 -11.73
CA TYR A 50 1.43 7.90 -10.97
C TYR A 50 2.02 6.54 -11.37
N ASP A 51 3.31 6.53 -11.74
CA ASP A 51 4.06 5.32 -12.04
C ASP A 51 4.52 4.62 -10.75
N ALA A 52 3.70 3.67 -10.27
CA ALA A 52 3.97 2.83 -9.11
C ALA A 52 4.65 1.51 -9.49
N SER A 53 5.47 1.50 -10.55
CA SER A 53 6.19 0.30 -10.96
C SER A 53 7.53 0.08 -10.24
N ARG A 54 7.97 1.05 -9.43
CA ARG A 54 9.25 1.04 -8.71
C ARG A 54 9.10 1.52 -7.27
N HIS A 55 10.00 1.08 -6.39
CA HIS A 55 10.06 1.61 -5.02
C HIS A 55 10.32 3.12 -5.00
N GLY A 56 9.67 3.81 -4.06
CA GLY A 56 9.93 5.21 -3.76
C GLY A 56 11.14 5.39 -2.83
N PRO A 57 11.55 6.65 -2.57
CA PRO A 57 12.60 6.97 -1.62
C PRO A 57 12.36 6.39 -0.22
N THR A 58 13.44 6.05 0.48
CA THR A 58 13.40 5.53 1.86
C THR A 58 13.76 6.60 2.88
N ALA A 59 13.11 6.58 4.05
CA ALA A 59 13.44 7.49 5.16
C ALA A 59 14.84 7.25 5.74
N GLN A 60 15.35 6.03 5.65
CA GLN A 60 16.74 5.71 5.99
C GLN A 60 17.68 6.34 4.95
N GLN A 61 18.49 7.30 5.37
CA GLN A 61 19.47 8.02 4.53
C GLN A 61 20.92 7.65 4.87
N VAL A 62 21.15 7.00 6.01
CA VAL A 62 22.48 6.63 6.49
C VAL A 62 22.50 5.18 6.99
N PRO A 63 23.62 4.45 6.80
CA PRO A 63 23.78 3.13 7.39
C PRO A 63 23.65 3.21 8.92
N LEU A 64 22.82 2.34 9.50
CA LEU A 64 22.68 2.27 10.96
C LEU A 64 23.93 1.67 11.62
N PHE A 65 24.68 0.85 10.88
CA PHE A 65 25.92 0.21 11.32
C PHE A 65 26.95 0.16 10.17
N MET A 66 28.24 0.09 10.52
CA MET A 66 29.35 -0.01 9.54
C MET A 66 29.31 -1.29 8.71
N THR A 67 28.72 -2.36 9.27
CA THR A 67 28.51 -3.65 8.60
C THR A 67 27.13 -4.17 8.99
N THR A 68 26.29 -4.47 8.01
CA THR A 68 25.04 -5.21 8.20
C THR A 68 25.13 -6.58 7.53
N THR A 69 24.65 -7.62 8.22
CA THR A 69 24.56 -8.99 7.66
C THR A 69 23.39 -9.12 6.68
N VAL A 70 22.35 -8.29 6.83
CA VAL A 70 21.21 -8.21 5.90
C VAL A 70 21.28 -6.87 5.17
N PRO A 71 21.42 -6.86 3.84
CA PRO A 71 21.41 -5.61 3.08
C PRO A 71 20.11 -4.84 3.34
N GLU A 72 20.22 -3.61 3.83
CA GLU A 72 19.11 -2.65 3.97
C GLU A 72 19.22 -1.64 2.81
N PRO A 73 18.65 -1.95 1.62
CA PRO A 73 18.76 -1.06 0.48
C PRO A 73 18.06 0.27 0.78
N SER A 74 18.82 1.37 0.73
CA SER A 74 18.29 2.73 0.84
C SER A 74 18.10 3.32 -0.55
N VAL A 75 16.92 3.89 -0.80
CA VAL A 75 16.60 4.59 -2.05
C VAL A 75 16.64 6.09 -1.77
N PRO A 76 17.50 6.88 -2.42
CA PRO A 76 17.65 8.31 -2.15
C PRO A 76 16.42 9.12 -2.60
N GLY A 77 16.17 10.25 -1.91
CA GLY A 77 15.13 11.22 -2.26
C GLY A 77 14.35 11.73 -1.04
N GLU A 78 13.66 12.86 -1.22
CA GLU A 78 12.91 13.56 -0.17
C GLU A 78 11.46 13.06 0.00
N ASP A 79 10.92 12.38 -1.02
CA ASP A 79 9.54 11.89 -1.05
C ASP A 79 9.38 10.53 -0.36
N VAL A 80 9.66 10.51 0.93
CA VAL A 80 9.70 9.28 1.75
C VAL A 80 8.31 8.85 2.25
N LEU A 81 7.27 9.64 2.00
CA LEU A 81 5.89 9.37 2.42
C LEU A 81 5.14 8.51 1.39
N ASN A 82 5.74 7.37 1.07
CA ASN A 82 5.22 6.43 0.10
C ASN A 82 4.94 5.05 0.74
N LEU A 83 4.05 4.27 0.11
CA LEU A 83 3.73 2.91 0.52
C LEU A 83 3.80 1.94 -0.66
N SER A 84 3.89 0.65 -0.35
CA SER A 84 3.82 -0.43 -1.34
C SER A 84 2.64 -1.35 -1.03
N VAL A 85 1.83 -1.65 -2.03
CA VAL A 85 0.70 -2.58 -1.96
C VAL A 85 0.98 -3.79 -2.83
N VAL A 86 0.85 -4.99 -2.26
CA VAL A 86 0.85 -6.24 -3.02
C VAL A 86 -0.49 -6.90 -2.83
N ALA A 87 -1.14 -7.23 -3.94
CA ALA A 87 -2.46 -7.84 -3.95
C ALA A 87 -2.50 -9.02 -4.94
N PRO A 88 -3.38 -10.01 -4.73
CA PRO A 88 -3.68 -11.00 -5.75
C PRO A 88 -4.13 -10.33 -7.07
N ALA A 89 -3.78 -10.95 -8.21
CA ALA A 89 -4.22 -10.54 -9.53
C ALA A 89 -5.65 -11.02 -9.86
N ALA A 90 -6.21 -11.91 -9.04
CA ALA A 90 -7.61 -12.32 -9.14
C ALA A 90 -8.54 -11.11 -8.99
N PRO A 91 -9.70 -11.09 -9.67
CA PRO A 91 -10.63 -9.98 -9.60
C PRO A 91 -11.14 -9.78 -8.17
N ASP A 92 -11.33 -8.51 -7.82
CA ASP A 92 -11.91 -7.93 -6.61
C ASP A 92 -12.25 -8.93 -5.50
N GLY A 93 -11.24 -9.34 -4.73
CA GLY A 93 -11.45 -10.07 -3.48
C GLY A 93 -12.38 -9.33 -2.51
N VAL A 94 -12.51 -8.00 -2.68
CA VAL A 94 -13.52 -7.18 -2.01
C VAL A 94 -14.93 -7.54 -2.49
N ALA A 95 -15.17 -7.65 -3.79
CA ALA A 95 -16.48 -8.05 -4.32
C ALA A 95 -16.80 -9.52 -4.02
N GLU A 96 -15.78 -10.38 -4.00
CA GLU A 96 -15.91 -11.77 -3.57
C GLU A 96 -16.24 -11.88 -2.07
N ALA A 97 -15.57 -11.11 -1.21
CA ALA A 97 -15.75 -11.17 0.24
C ALA A 97 -16.97 -10.38 0.74
N LEU A 98 -17.32 -9.27 0.09
CA LEU A 98 -18.28 -8.27 0.58
C LEU A 98 -19.41 -7.96 -0.42
N GLY A 99 -19.43 -8.61 -1.58
CA GLY A 99 -20.39 -8.34 -2.66
C GLY A 99 -19.98 -7.12 -3.53
N PRO A 100 -20.60 -6.97 -4.72
CA PRO A 100 -20.23 -5.92 -5.69
C PRO A 100 -20.50 -4.49 -5.18
N GLU A 101 -21.29 -4.34 -4.13
CA GLU A 101 -21.58 -3.07 -3.45
C GLU A 101 -21.30 -3.26 -1.96
N PRO A 102 -20.04 -3.13 -1.49
CA PRO A 102 -19.76 -3.17 -0.07
C PRO A 102 -20.50 -2.01 0.59
N SER A 103 -21.52 -2.33 1.39
CA SER A 103 -22.42 -1.33 1.96
C SER A 103 -21.63 -0.21 2.65
N GLY A 104 -22.00 1.07 2.43
CA GLY A 104 -21.40 2.19 3.18
C GLY A 104 -21.55 2.03 4.71
N GLN A 105 -22.47 1.18 5.14
CA GLN A 105 -22.61 0.73 6.53
C GLN A 105 -21.37 -0.02 7.02
N LEU A 106 -20.75 -0.87 6.19
CA LEU A 106 -19.51 -1.57 6.54
C LEU A 106 -18.35 -0.58 6.75
N VAL A 107 -18.20 0.40 5.86
CA VAL A 107 -17.19 1.46 6.01
C VAL A 107 -17.42 2.24 7.31
N THR A 108 -18.68 2.57 7.61
CA THR A 108 -19.05 3.27 8.84
C THR A 108 -18.73 2.43 10.08
N LEU A 109 -19.02 1.13 10.06
CA LEU A 109 -18.71 0.20 11.14
C LEU A 109 -17.19 0.05 11.34
N MET A 110 -16.42 -0.17 10.27
CA MET A 110 -14.96 -0.27 10.35
C MET A 110 -14.32 1.03 10.82
N HIS A 111 -14.82 2.19 10.36
CA HIS A 111 -14.35 3.49 10.81
C HIS A 111 -14.65 3.71 12.30
N SER A 112 -15.86 3.38 12.74
CA SER A 112 -16.24 3.48 14.15
C SER A 112 -15.38 2.58 15.05
N ASP A 113 -15.10 1.35 14.62
CA ASP A 113 -14.23 0.43 15.36
C ASP A 113 -12.78 0.92 15.43
N LEU A 114 -12.26 1.47 14.33
CA LEU A 114 -10.91 2.04 14.28
C LEU A 114 -10.78 3.26 15.21
N VAL A 115 -11.75 4.17 15.19
CA VAL A 115 -11.79 5.34 16.09
C VAL A 115 -11.91 4.89 17.53
N GLY A 116 -12.77 3.90 17.82
CA GLY A 116 -12.87 3.28 19.14
C GLY A 116 -11.52 2.76 19.64
N PHE A 117 -10.80 2.00 18.82
CA PHE A 117 -9.47 1.49 19.15
C PHE A 117 -8.46 2.60 19.49
N VAL A 118 -8.41 3.67 18.68
CA VAL A 118 -7.50 4.82 18.93
C VAL A 118 -7.84 5.53 20.24
N GLU A 119 -9.13 5.57 20.61
CA GLU A 119 -9.62 6.10 21.88
C GLU A 119 -9.46 5.13 23.07
N GLY A 120 -8.87 3.95 22.86
CA GLY A 120 -8.68 2.94 23.90
C GLY A 120 -9.92 2.10 24.20
N ARG A 121 -10.95 2.16 23.36
CA ARG A 121 -12.12 1.26 23.41
C ARG A 121 -11.81 -0.04 22.67
N GLU A 122 -12.40 -1.13 23.15
CA GLU A 122 -12.19 -2.44 22.55
C GLU A 122 -12.97 -2.57 21.23
N PRO A 123 -12.30 -2.85 20.09
CA PRO A 123 -12.99 -2.93 18.81
C PRO A 123 -13.62 -4.32 18.60
N ALA A 124 -14.70 -4.41 17.81
CA ALA A 124 -15.44 -5.66 17.64
C ALA A 124 -14.62 -6.82 17.06
N TRP A 125 -13.53 -6.53 16.35
CA TRP A 125 -12.61 -7.54 15.81
C TRP A 125 -11.62 -8.11 16.84
N ALA A 126 -11.51 -7.52 18.03
CA ALA A 126 -10.68 -8.04 19.12
C ALA A 126 -11.20 -9.39 19.68
N MET A 127 -12.50 -9.67 19.51
CA MET A 127 -13.19 -10.82 20.09
C MET A 127 -13.06 -12.16 19.32
N ARG A 128 -12.14 -12.29 18.35
CA ARG A 128 -12.03 -13.51 17.51
C ARG A 128 -10.78 -14.37 17.76
N ALA A 129 -9.99 -14.07 18.79
CA ALA A 129 -8.76 -14.81 19.10
C ALA A 129 -8.94 -16.08 19.97
N GLU A 130 -10.16 -16.45 20.38
CA GLU A 130 -10.42 -17.74 21.04
C GLU A 130 -11.12 -18.71 20.07
N VAL A 131 -10.32 -19.34 19.22
CA VAL A 131 -10.68 -20.60 18.57
C VAL A 131 -9.94 -21.70 19.32
N ARG A 132 -10.70 -22.49 20.08
CA ARG A 132 -10.26 -23.76 20.68
C ARG A 132 -10.36 -24.89 19.65
#